data_AF-G7VI26-F1
#
_entry.id   AF-G7VI26-F1
#
_cell.length_a   1.000
_cell.length_b   1.000
_cell.length_c   1.000
_cell.angle_alpha   90.00
_cell.angle_beta   90.00
_cell.angle_gamma   90.00
#
_symmetry.space_group_name_H-M   'P 1'
#
loop_
_entity.id
_entity.type
_entity.pdbx_description
1 polymer ?
#
loop_
_entity_poly.entity_id
_entity_poly.type
_entity_poly.pdbx_seq_one_letter_code
_entity_poly.pdbx_strand_id
1 'polypeptide(L)'
;MKRVLLDTSFIPPILGVEVEGAAPVLKRLDVLSRRGEVGLYYSDFSILEALWKIAKTNFDIKRVEMGLRSIELGLRKAYADRRVFLKALELRGRGHRDVVDLLLYATAARNHLLFLTMDRDLINFLENAGEDISIVVNTL
;
A
#
# COMPACT_ATOMS: atom_id res chain seq x y z
N MET A 1 5.36 0.00 -18.65
CA MET A 1 4.45 -0.49 -17.60
C MET A 1 4.98 -0.05 -16.25
N LYS A 2 4.25 0.80 -15.51
CA LYS A 2 4.62 1.22 -14.15
C LYS A 2 4.31 0.09 -13.17
N ARG A 3 5.09 -0.06 -12.10
CA ARG A 3 4.84 -1.05 -11.04
C ARG A 3 4.51 -0.30 -9.77
N VAL A 4 3.38 -0.60 -9.15
CA VAL A 4 2.79 0.24 -8.11
C VAL A 4 2.48 -0.61 -6.88
N LEU A 5 3.10 -0.32 -5.75
CA LEU A 5 2.70 -0.83 -4.44
C LEU A 5 1.54 0.01 -3.90
N LEU A 6 0.44 -0.66 -3.57
CA LEU A 6 -0.70 -0.02 -2.93
C LEU A 6 -0.44 0.16 -1.44
N ASP A 7 -0.66 1.38 -0.96
CA ASP A 7 -0.82 1.66 0.46
C ASP A 7 -2.03 0.93 1.06
N THR A 8 -2.03 0.71 2.38
CA THR A 8 -3.07 -0.06 3.07
C THR A 8 -4.44 0.56 2.87
N SER A 9 -4.60 1.89 2.74
CA SER A 9 -5.90 2.52 2.53
C SER A 9 -6.67 1.96 1.32
N PHE A 10 -5.97 1.36 0.35
CA PHE A 10 -6.57 0.76 -0.85
C PHE A 10 -6.93 -0.72 -0.69
N ILE A 11 -6.52 -1.38 0.39
CA ILE A 11 -6.77 -2.80 0.63
C ILE A 11 -8.17 -3.08 1.22
N PRO A 12 -8.64 -2.41 2.30
CA PRO A 12 -9.98 -2.63 2.85
C PRO A 12 -11.13 -2.53 1.83
N PRO A 13 -11.13 -1.60 0.85
CA PRO A 13 -12.14 -1.57 -0.20
C PRO A 13 -12.22 -2.84 -1.02
N ILE A 14 -11.08 -3.47 -1.33
CA ILE A 14 -11.03 -4.75 -2.04
C ILE A 14 -11.59 -5.87 -1.16
N LEU A 15 -11.38 -5.78 0.16
CA LEU A 15 -11.92 -6.70 1.17
C LEU A 15 -13.38 -6.41 1.55
N GLY A 16 -14.01 -5.41 0.94
CA GLY A 16 -15.42 -5.10 1.09
C GLY A 16 -15.78 -4.06 2.15
N VAL A 17 -14.81 -3.31 2.65
CA VAL A 17 -15.02 -2.19 3.59
C VAL A 17 -14.82 -0.87 2.86
N GLU A 18 -15.81 0.02 2.92
CA GLU A 18 -15.71 1.32 2.26
C GLU A 18 -14.65 2.21 2.93
N VAL A 19 -13.81 2.83 2.11
CA VAL A 19 -12.84 3.85 2.51
C VAL A 19 -13.06 5.07 1.64
N GLU A 20 -13.28 6.22 2.28
CA GLU A 20 -13.54 7.48 1.59
C GLU A 20 -12.38 7.84 0.63
N GLY A 21 -12.71 8.27 -0.58
CA GLY A 21 -11.73 8.66 -1.60
C GLY A 21 -11.00 7.50 -2.31
N ALA A 22 -11.07 6.27 -1.82
CA ALA A 22 -10.34 5.14 -2.42
C ALA A 22 -11.00 4.62 -3.72
N ALA A 23 -12.33 4.66 -3.81
CA ALA A 23 -13.07 4.05 -4.93
C ALA A 23 -12.74 4.65 -6.32
N PRO A 24 -12.66 5.99 -6.50
CA PRO A 24 -12.26 6.57 -7.79
C PRO A 24 -10.85 6.17 -8.21
N VAL A 25 -9.91 6.09 -7.27
CA VAL A 25 -8.52 5.69 -7.52
C VAL A 25 -8.45 4.24 -7.96
N LEU A 26 -9.11 3.33 -7.23
CA LEU A 26 -9.17 1.90 -7.55
C LEU A 26 -9.80 1.65 -8.93
N LYS A 27 -10.88 2.38 -9.27
CA LYS A 27 -11.50 2.28 -10.61
C LYS A 27 -10.52 2.68 -11.72
N ARG A 28 -9.75 3.73 -11.51
CA ARG A 28 -8.73 4.18 -12.47
C ARG A 28 -7.60 3.15 -12.60
N LEU A 29 -7.14 2.59 -11.48
CA LEU A 29 -6.12 1.54 -11.47
C LEU A 29 -6.58 0.26 -12.19
N ASP A 30 -7.84 -0.16 -12.04
CA ASP A 30 -8.40 -1.31 -12.76
C ASP A 30 -8.34 -1.09 -14.28
N VAL A 31 -8.74 0.09 -14.77
CA VAL A 31 -8.66 0.44 -16.19
C VAL A 31 -7.22 0.40 -16.71
N LEU A 32 -6.28 1.02 -15.98
CA LEU A 32 -4.87 1.05 -16.37
C LEU A 32 -4.23 -0.34 -16.34
N SER A 33 -4.62 -1.17 -15.35
CA SER A 33 -4.12 -2.53 -15.18
C SER A 33 -4.57 -3.42 -16.34
N ARG A 34 -5.85 -3.36 -16.73
CA ARG A 34 -6.40 -4.09 -17.89
C ARG A 34 -5.76 -3.70 -19.22
N ARG A 35 -5.25 -2.46 -19.34
CA ARG A 35 -4.51 -1.98 -20.51
C ARG A 35 -3.02 -2.36 -20.49
N GLY A 36 -2.53 -2.99 -19.43
CA GLY A 36 -1.12 -3.33 -19.26
C GLY A 36 -0.21 -2.13 -18.97
N GLU A 37 -0.81 -0.98 -18.60
CA GLU A 37 -0.06 0.25 -18.32
C GLU A 37 0.55 0.24 -16.91
N VAL A 38 -0.12 -0.42 -15.97
CA VAL A 38 0.32 -0.59 -14.57
C VAL A 38 0.27 -2.05 -14.13
N GLY A 39 1.26 -2.47 -13.34
CA GLY A 39 1.23 -3.70 -12.56
C GLY A 39 1.06 -3.37 -11.09
N LEU A 40 0.03 -3.92 -10.45
CA LEU A 40 -0.32 -3.62 -9.07
C LEU A 40 0.34 -4.61 -8.11
N TYR A 41 0.79 -4.10 -6.97
CA TYR A 41 1.49 -4.85 -5.93
C TYR A 41 0.85 -4.62 -4.57
N TYR A 42 0.93 -5.63 -3.70
CA TYR A 42 0.58 -5.56 -2.28
C TYR A 42 1.76 -6.04 -1.42
N SER A 43 1.70 -5.78 -0.12
CA SER A 43 2.63 -6.32 0.88
C SER A 43 1.85 -7.10 1.94
N ASP A 44 2.47 -8.09 2.58
CA ASP A 44 1.85 -8.78 3.72
C ASP A 44 1.51 -7.79 4.85
N PHE A 45 2.28 -6.70 4.98
CA PHE A 45 2.01 -5.66 5.98
C PHE A 45 0.74 -4.89 5.71
N SER A 46 0.40 -4.64 4.44
CA SER A 46 -0.86 -3.98 4.09
C SER A 46 -2.05 -4.91 4.29
N ILE A 47 -1.88 -6.23 4.10
CA ILE A 47 -2.90 -7.22 4.48
C ILE A 47 -3.08 -7.24 6.01
N LEU A 48 -1.99 -7.34 6.77
CA LEU A 48 -2.03 -7.38 8.24
C LEU A 48 -2.76 -6.16 8.81
N GLU A 49 -2.39 -4.97 8.35
CA GLU A 49 -3.00 -3.73 8.82
C GLU A 49 -4.47 -3.62 8.37
N ALA A 50 -4.80 -4.00 7.14
CA ALA A 50 -6.19 -4.04 6.67
C ALA A 50 -7.04 -5.00 7.52
N LEU A 51 -6.53 -6.20 7.84
CA LEU A 51 -7.23 -7.15 8.69
C LEU A 51 -7.48 -6.58 10.09
N TRP A 52 -6.51 -5.87 10.68
CA TRP A 52 -6.72 -5.19 11.96
C TRP A 52 -7.81 -4.10 11.85
N LYS A 53 -7.79 -3.29 10.80
CA LYS A 53 -8.83 -2.27 10.56
C LYS A 53 -10.22 -2.90 10.40
N ILE A 54 -10.33 -3.97 9.61
CA ILE A 54 -11.58 -4.69 9.35
C ILE A 54 -12.10 -5.41 10.60
N ALA A 55 -11.23 -5.97 11.43
CA ALA A 55 -11.63 -6.66 12.66
C ALA A 55 -12.38 -5.75 13.66
N LYS A 56 -12.29 -4.42 13.50
CA LYS A 56 -13.00 -3.42 14.30
C LYS A 56 -14.37 -3.02 13.72
N THR A 57 -14.76 -3.58 12.58
CA THR A 57 -16.02 -3.25 11.89
C THR A 57 -16.97 -4.46 11.87
N ASN A 58 -18.21 -4.26 11.42
CA ASN A 58 -19.12 -5.36 11.12
C ASN A 58 -18.82 -5.90 9.70
N PHE A 59 -17.90 -6.86 9.61
CA PHE A 59 -17.46 -7.42 8.33
C PHE A 59 -18.19 -8.72 7.98
N ASP A 60 -18.34 -8.97 6.68
CA ASP A 60 -18.80 -10.26 6.16
C ASP A 60 -17.59 -11.10 5.75
N ILE A 61 -17.39 -12.24 6.41
CA ILE A 61 -16.26 -13.14 6.15
C ILE A 61 -16.22 -13.65 4.71
N LYS A 62 -17.37 -13.86 4.06
CA LYS A 62 -17.42 -14.30 2.65
C LYS A 62 -16.94 -13.18 1.73
N ARG A 63 -17.26 -11.93 2.06
CA ARG A 63 -16.79 -10.77 1.30
C ARG A 63 -15.30 -10.57 1.45
N VAL A 64 -14.77 -10.75 2.67
CA VAL A 64 -13.32 -10.72 2.93
C VAL A 64 -12.60 -11.83 2.16
N GLU A 65 -13.13 -13.06 2.16
CA GLU A 65 -12.56 -14.17 1.40
C GLU A 65 -12.49 -13.87 -0.12
N MET A 66 -13.59 -13.37 -0.71
CA MET A 66 -13.60 -12.97 -2.12
C MET A 66 -12.59 -11.85 -2.42
N GLY A 67 -12.44 -10.90 -1.49
CA GLY A 67 -11.46 -9.83 -1.60
C GLY A 67 -10.02 -10.33 -1.57
N LEU A 68 -9.70 -11.25 -0.64
CA LEU A 68 -8.38 -11.87 -0.55
C LEU A 68 -8.05 -12.65 -1.83
N ARG A 69 -8.98 -13.45 -2.34
CA ARG A 69 -8.82 -14.15 -3.64
C ARG A 69 -8.57 -13.16 -4.79
N SER A 70 -9.26 -12.01 -4.77
CA SER A 70 -9.08 -10.96 -5.78
C SER A 70 -7.69 -10.32 -5.70
N ILE A 71 -7.13 -10.16 -4.49
CA ILE A 71 -5.75 -9.69 -4.30
C ILE A 71 -4.76 -10.74 -4.83
N GLU A 72 -4.93 -12.01 -4.48
CA GLU A 72 -4.04 -13.10 -4.92
C GLU A 72 -3.99 -13.27 -6.44
N LEU A 73 -5.13 -13.10 -7.11
CA LEU A 73 -5.23 -13.24 -8.56
C LEU A 73 -4.87 -11.95 -9.32
N GLY A 74 -5.13 -10.78 -8.73
CA GLY A 74 -5.03 -9.49 -9.41
C GLY A 74 -3.76 -8.69 -9.10
N LEU A 75 -3.13 -8.93 -7.95
CA LEU A 75 -1.97 -8.17 -7.48
C LEU A 75 -0.76 -9.08 -7.26
N ARG A 76 0.42 -8.51 -7.44
CA ARG A 76 1.70 -9.19 -7.19
C ARG A 76 2.21 -8.89 -5.79
N LYS A 77 2.78 -9.88 -5.12
CA LYS A 77 3.39 -9.67 -3.81
C LYS A 77 4.73 -8.94 -3.92
N ALA A 78 4.91 -7.88 -3.13
CA ALA A 78 6.19 -7.22 -2.89
C ALA A 78 6.82 -7.80 -1.63
N TYR A 79 8.11 -8.16 -1.71
CA TYR A 79 8.79 -8.85 -0.62
C TYR A 79 9.60 -7.89 0.24
N ALA A 80 9.57 -8.10 1.55
CA ALA A 80 10.43 -7.41 2.50
C ALA A 80 11.58 -8.32 2.94
N ASP A 81 12.80 -7.79 2.90
CA ASP A 81 13.99 -8.43 3.44
C ASP A 81 14.49 -7.66 4.68
N ARG A 82 15.59 -8.12 5.28
CA ARG A 82 16.21 -7.46 6.43
C ARG A 82 16.49 -5.96 6.20
N ARG A 83 16.77 -5.53 4.96
CA ARG A 83 17.06 -4.12 4.67
C ARG A 83 15.80 -3.27 4.77
N VAL A 84 14.65 -3.80 4.38
CA VAL A 84 13.35 -3.14 4.57
C VAL A 84 13.10 -2.89 6.06
N PHE A 85 13.30 -3.89 6.91
CA PHE A 85 13.08 -3.76 8.35
C PHE A 85 14.02 -2.76 9.01
N LEU A 86 15.32 -2.82 8.68
CA LEU A 86 16.29 -1.86 9.19
C LEU A 86 15.98 -0.43 8.74
N LYS A 87 15.55 -0.24 7.48
CA LYS A 87 15.16 1.07 6.97
C LYS A 87 13.92 1.62 7.67
N ALA A 88 12.89 0.80 7.88
CA ALA A 88 11.70 1.22 8.61
C ALA A 88 12.02 1.61 10.06
N LEU A 89 12.89 0.86 10.75
CA LEU A 89 13.34 1.20 12.10
C LEU A 89 14.18 2.48 12.16
N GLU A 90 15.06 2.70 11.17
CA GLU A 90 15.81 3.95 11.03
C GLU A 90 14.84 5.14 10.91
N LEU A 91 13.90 5.07 9.98
CA LEU A 91 12.90 6.13 9.78
C LEU A 91 12.02 6.34 11.01
N ARG A 92 11.69 5.26 11.72
CA ARG A 92 10.95 5.33 12.99
C ARG A 92 11.71 6.13 14.03
N GLY A 93 13.02 5.92 14.12
CA GLY A 93 13.93 6.68 14.99
C GLY A 93 14.06 8.15 14.61
N ARG A 94 13.80 8.50 13.34
CA ARG A 94 13.78 9.88 12.84
C ARG A 94 12.46 10.62 13.07
N GLY A 95 11.39 9.94 13.48
CA GLY A 95 10.22 10.60 14.08
C GLY A 95 8.84 10.15 13.59
N HIS A 96 8.71 9.51 12.43
CA HIS A 96 7.39 9.04 11.96
C HIS A 96 6.93 7.83 12.76
N ARG A 97 5.68 7.82 13.23
CA ARG A 97 5.24 6.85 14.26
C ARG A 97 4.67 5.56 13.70
N ASP A 98 4.04 5.61 12.54
CA ASP A 98 3.43 4.44 11.93
C ASP A 98 4.50 3.55 11.29
N VAL A 99 4.73 2.39 11.88
CA VAL A 99 5.75 1.46 11.38
C VAL A 99 5.28 0.75 10.11
N VAL A 100 3.97 0.57 9.92
CA VAL A 100 3.44 -0.08 8.71
C VAL A 100 3.69 0.80 7.50
N ASP A 101 3.40 2.10 7.59
CA ASP A 101 3.67 3.08 6.54
C ASP A 101 5.16 3.08 6.13
N LEU A 102 6.05 3.07 7.13
CA LEU A 102 7.49 3.01 6.90
C LEU A 102 7.94 1.69 6.27
N LEU A 103 7.32 0.57 6.65
CA LEU A 103 7.56 -0.73 6.03
C LEU A 103 7.09 -0.75 4.57
N LEU A 104 5.95 -0.13 4.26
CA LEU A 104 5.43 -0.04 2.89
C LEU A 104 6.32 0.84 2.01
N TYR A 105 6.70 2.02 2.49
CA TYR A 105 7.67 2.88 1.81
C TYR A 105 8.99 2.14 1.55
N ALA A 106 9.59 1.55 2.59
CA ALA A 106 10.85 0.83 2.46
C ALA A 106 10.73 -0.40 1.54
N THR A 107 9.58 -1.08 1.54
CA THR A 107 9.29 -2.19 0.62
C THR A 107 9.25 -1.69 -0.82
N ALA A 108 8.57 -0.58 -1.11
CA ALA A 108 8.51 0.01 -2.45
C ALA A 108 9.90 0.43 -2.94
N ALA A 109 10.66 1.14 -2.10
CA ALA A 109 12.03 1.56 -2.41
C ALA A 109 12.93 0.35 -2.71
N ARG A 110 12.86 -0.70 -1.88
CA ARG A 110 13.67 -1.91 -2.06
C ARG A 110 13.34 -2.69 -3.33
N ASN A 111 12.07 -2.70 -3.73
CA ASN A 111 11.58 -3.45 -4.90
C ASN A 111 11.51 -2.60 -6.18
N HIS A 112 11.95 -1.33 -6.14
CA HIS A 112 11.85 -0.38 -7.25
C HIS A 112 10.40 -0.25 -7.78
N LEU A 113 9.47 -0.02 -6.85
CA LEU A 113 8.05 0.19 -7.09
C LEU A 113 7.70 1.65 -6.82
N LEU A 114 6.71 2.17 -7.55
CA LEU A 114 6.03 3.40 -7.15
C LEU A 114 5.16 3.07 -5.92
N PHE A 115 5.21 3.91 -4.89
CA PHE A 115 4.39 3.78 -3.70
C PHE A 115 3.18 4.71 -3.80
N LEU A 116 2.00 4.14 -3.99
CA LEU A 116 0.76 4.91 -4.08
C LEU A 116 0.16 5.09 -2.69
N THR A 117 0.24 6.30 -2.14
CA THR A 117 -0.35 6.68 -0.85
C THR A 117 -1.05 8.04 -0.96
N MET A 118 -2.06 8.26 -0.11
CA MET A 118 -2.73 9.56 0.06
C MET A 118 -2.30 10.25 1.37
N ASP A 119 -1.44 9.61 2.17
CA ASP A 119 -1.00 10.14 3.45
C ASP A 119 0.01 11.29 3.27
N ARG A 120 -0.47 12.52 3.49
CA ARG A 120 0.37 13.72 3.39
C ARG A 120 1.37 13.84 4.52
N ASP A 121 1.06 13.32 5.70
CA ASP A 121 1.97 13.40 6.85
C ASP A 121 3.17 12.48 6.63
N LEU A 122 2.95 11.30 6.03
CA LEU A 122 4.00 10.40 5.58
C LEU A 122 4.85 11.03 4.47
N ILE A 123 4.22 11.60 3.43
CA ILE A 123 4.94 12.25 2.32
C ILE A 123 5.84 13.38 2.83
N ASN A 124 5.28 14.29 3.64
CA ASN A 124 6.01 15.41 4.23
C ASN A 124 7.16 14.92 5.13
N PHE A 125 6.93 13.85 5.90
CA PHE A 125 7.98 13.25 6.71
C PHE A 125 9.13 12.72 5.84
N LEU A 126 8.83 11.97 4.79
CA LEU A 126 9.85 11.38 3.89
C LEU A 126 10.67 12.47 3.21
N GLU A 127 10.02 13.53 2.72
CA GLU A 127 10.69 14.68 2.12
C GLU A 127 11.65 15.36 3.10
N ASN A 128 11.17 15.67 4.33
CA ASN A 128 12.00 16.28 5.38
C ASN A 128 13.13 15.37 5.86
N ALA A 129 12.94 14.05 5.81
CA ALA A 129 13.96 13.06 6.15
C ALA A 129 15.01 12.85 5.04
N GLY A 130 14.87 13.52 3.89
CA GLY A 130 15.78 13.40 2.74
C GLY A 130 15.65 12.08 1.98
N GLU A 131 14.49 11.43 2.10
CA GLU A 131 14.21 10.16 1.42
C GLU A 131 13.79 10.39 -0.03
N ASP A 132 13.90 9.34 -0.87
CA ASP A 132 13.51 9.43 -2.27
C ASP A 132 11.98 9.55 -2.39
N ILE A 133 11.50 10.76 -2.68
CA ILE A 133 10.08 11.05 -2.92
C ILE A 133 9.65 10.79 -4.36
N SER A 134 10.59 10.58 -5.30
CA SER A 134 10.25 10.36 -6.71
C SER A 134 9.51 9.04 -6.95
N ILE A 135 9.64 8.11 -6.01
CA ILE A 135 8.89 6.86 -6.00
C ILE A 135 7.50 7.02 -5.39
N VAL A 136 7.21 8.09 -4.67
CA VAL A 136 5.91 8.29 -4.00
C VAL A 136 4.95 9.00 -4.94
N VAL A 137 3.77 8.42 -5.12
CA VAL A 137 2.74 8.95 -6.01
C VAL A 137 1.42 9.07 -5.26
N ASN A 138 0.68 10.15 -5.52
CA ASN A 138 -0.67 10.37 -4.99
C ASN A 138 -1.76 10.21 -6.05
N THR A 139 -1.37 10.11 -7.33
CA THR A 139 -2.22 9.93 -8.51
C THR A 139 -1.46 9.18 -9.59
N LEU A 140 -2.17 8.44 -10.45
CA LEU A 140 -1.62 7.64 -11.56
C LEU A 140 -2.42 7.82 -12.83
#